data_AF-A0AAW2FY73-F1
#
_entry.id   AF-A0AAW2FY73-F1
#
_cell.length_a   1.000
_cell.length_b   1.000
_cell.length_c   1.000
_cell.angle_alpha   90.00
_cell.angle_beta   90.00
_cell.angle_gamma   90.00
#
_symmetry.space_group_name_H-M   'P 1'
#
loop_
_entity.id
_entity.type
_entity.pdbx_description
1 polymer ?
#
loop_
_entity_poly.entity_id
_entity_poly.type
_entity_poly.pdbx_seq_one_letter_code
_entity_poly.pdbx_strand_id
1 'polypeptide(L)'
;MSRAPFFILVCVSIFVDATIATCTVSKNEIEYGERLACSNVTLSTALISGGPLVSNVIIFQSQIRNIPDRSFLKYNRTLVSLNLLNCSIRNISDGAFHGLRTLKKLGLSHNYITSVRDQWFFNLTSLEQLDLSHNLISTIEPTVFEKLQRLKRLDLSENRLTCLEPAQLVPMSGLEKLLFSGNPLTFRCRGTVSILQLSLNKKRKKKEKKKQINKLSPFKRVCYNGTNKTVT
;
A
#
# COMPACT_ATOMS: atom_id res chain seq x y z
N MET A 1 -15.16 39.33 -64.25
CA MET A 1 -15.64 39.69 -62.89
C MET A 1 -16.51 38.56 -62.38
N SER A 2 -15.99 37.70 -61.52
CA SER A 2 -16.80 36.71 -60.78
C SER A 2 -16.22 36.60 -59.38
N ARG A 3 -17.01 37.02 -58.38
CA ARG A 3 -16.68 36.94 -56.96
C ARG A 3 -17.23 35.61 -56.44
N ALA A 4 -16.36 34.72 -55.96
CA ALA A 4 -16.75 33.57 -55.17
C ALA A 4 -16.97 34.00 -53.70
N PRO A 5 -17.98 33.47 -52.99
CA PRO A 5 -18.20 33.80 -51.59
C PRO A 5 -17.24 32.99 -50.70
N PHE A 6 -16.58 33.69 -49.78
CA PHE A 6 -15.84 33.08 -48.68
C PHE A 6 -16.86 32.47 -47.70
N PHE A 7 -16.98 31.14 -47.69
CA PHE A 7 -17.60 30.44 -46.57
C PHE A 7 -16.61 30.47 -45.39
N ILE A 8 -16.88 31.34 -44.43
CA ILE A 8 -16.23 31.29 -43.12
C ILE A 8 -16.78 30.06 -42.41
N LEU A 9 -16.01 28.97 -42.42
CA LEU A 9 -16.25 27.82 -41.56
C LEU A 9 -15.87 28.23 -40.13
N VAL A 10 -16.84 28.73 -39.37
CA VAL A 10 -16.68 28.92 -37.93
C VAL A 10 -16.66 27.52 -37.31
N CYS A 11 -15.48 26.97 -37.09
CA CYS A 11 -15.31 25.83 -36.19
C CYS A 11 -15.72 26.29 -34.79
N VAL A 12 -16.96 25.97 -34.42
CA VAL A 12 -17.36 25.96 -33.00
C VAL A 12 -16.63 24.77 -32.38
N SER A 13 -15.43 25.00 -31.88
CA SER A 13 -14.74 24.05 -31.02
C SER A 13 -15.49 24.01 -29.69
N ILE A 14 -16.50 23.16 -29.61
CA ILE A 14 -17.05 22.68 -28.34
C ILE A 14 -15.89 21.92 -27.69
N PHE A 15 -15.28 22.51 -26.67
CA PHE A 15 -14.40 21.80 -25.75
C PHE A 15 -15.23 20.73 -25.04
N VAL A 16 -15.26 19.53 -25.59
CA VAL A 16 -15.65 18.33 -24.84
C VAL A 16 -14.36 17.78 -24.28
N ASP A 17 -14.12 17.99 -22.99
CA ASP A 17 -13.01 17.40 -22.26
C ASP A 17 -13.27 15.89 -22.08
N ALA A 18 -13.14 15.15 -23.19
CA ALA A 18 -13.18 13.71 -23.22
C ALA A 18 -11.74 13.22 -23.12
N THR A 19 -11.32 12.86 -21.90
CA THR A 19 -10.09 12.10 -21.70
C THR A 19 -10.17 10.83 -22.56
N ILE A 20 -9.34 10.72 -23.58
CA ILE A 20 -9.38 9.58 -24.49
C ILE A 20 -8.94 8.33 -23.70
N ALA A 21 -9.75 7.29 -23.72
CA ALA A 21 -9.36 5.99 -23.17
C ALA A 21 -8.17 5.45 -23.97
N THR A 22 -7.05 5.17 -23.29
CA THR A 22 -5.82 4.73 -23.96
C THR A 22 -5.20 3.54 -23.25
N CYS A 23 -4.65 2.63 -24.03
CA CYS A 23 -3.75 1.58 -23.56
C CYS A 23 -2.56 1.51 -24.50
N THR A 24 -1.35 1.45 -23.94
CA THR A 24 -0.10 1.34 -24.67
C THR A 24 0.68 0.15 -24.14
N VAL A 25 1.29 -0.59 -25.07
CA VAL A 25 2.19 -1.70 -24.75
C VAL A 25 3.57 -1.32 -25.26
N SER A 26 4.55 -1.30 -24.36
CA SER A 26 5.95 -1.07 -24.72
C SER A 26 6.83 -2.21 -24.24
N LYS A 27 7.88 -2.51 -25.00
CA LYS A 27 8.92 -3.46 -24.59
C LYS A 27 9.97 -2.72 -23.77
N ASN A 28 10.38 -3.32 -22.66
CA ASN A 28 11.46 -2.77 -21.86
C ASN A 28 12.77 -3.44 -22.31
N GLU A 29 13.71 -2.70 -22.91
CA GLU A 29 14.95 -3.28 -23.45
C GLU A 29 15.88 -3.86 -22.37
N ILE A 30 15.66 -3.49 -21.11
CA ILE A 30 16.51 -3.83 -19.96
C ILE A 30 15.91 -4.97 -19.11
N GLU A 31 14.61 -5.20 -19.20
CA GLU A 31 13.89 -6.17 -18.35
C GLU A 31 13.02 -7.05 -19.24
N TYR A 32 13.25 -8.37 -19.24
CA TYR A 32 12.46 -9.32 -20.03
C TYR A 32 10.97 -9.18 -19.68
N GLY A 33 10.20 -8.52 -20.53
CA GLY A 33 8.75 -8.39 -20.42
C GLY A 33 8.19 -7.09 -20.99
N GLU A 34 6.87 -7.08 -21.13
CA GLU A 34 6.13 -5.95 -21.68
C GLU A 34 5.55 -5.08 -20.56
N ARG A 35 5.52 -3.77 -20.80
CA ARG A 35 4.84 -2.80 -19.95
C ARG A 35 3.52 -2.42 -20.59
N LEU A 36 2.42 -2.65 -19.87
CA LEU A 36 1.08 -2.20 -20.22
C LEU A 36 0.75 -0.95 -19.40
N ALA A 37 0.51 0.16 -20.06
CA ALA A 37 0.06 1.40 -19.43
C ALA A 37 -1.31 1.81 -19.98
N CYS A 38 -2.31 1.98 -19.12
CA CYS A 38 -3.66 2.37 -19.51
C CYS A 38 -4.24 3.51 -18.66
N SER A 39 -5.08 4.35 -19.28
CA SER A 39 -5.83 5.40 -18.60
C SER A 39 -7.24 5.56 -19.13
N ASN A 40 -8.14 6.02 -18.26
CA ASN A 40 -9.57 6.15 -18.52
C ASN A 40 -10.21 4.88 -19.11
N VAL A 41 -9.84 3.71 -18.57
CA VAL A 41 -10.37 2.41 -19.01
C VAL A 41 -11.02 1.65 -17.87
N THR A 42 -11.82 0.63 -18.20
CA THR A 42 -12.22 -0.38 -17.23
C THR A 42 -11.08 -1.39 -17.02
N LEU A 43 -11.15 -2.15 -15.91
CA LEU A 43 -10.19 -3.22 -15.65
C LEU A 43 -10.21 -4.29 -16.75
N SER A 44 -11.39 -4.66 -17.24
CA SER A 44 -11.53 -5.65 -18.32
C SER A 44 -10.86 -5.17 -19.61
N THR A 45 -11.06 -3.91 -20.00
CA THR A 45 -10.42 -3.33 -21.19
C THR A 45 -8.90 -3.32 -21.04
N ALA A 46 -8.37 -2.84 -19.91
CA ALA A 46 -6.94 -2.84 -19.65
C ALA A 46 -6.36 -4.25 -19.78
N LEU A 47 -7.02 -5.23 -19.16
CA LEU A 47 -6.59 -6.62 -19.23
C LEU A 47 -6.65 -7.13 -20.67
N ILE A 48 -7.69 -6.90 -21.47
CA ILE A 48 -7.75 -7.37 -22.86
C ILE A 48 -6.61 -6.77 -23.71
N SER A 49 -6.21 -5.52 -23.46
CA SER A 49 -5.14 -4.85 -24.22
C SER A 49 -3.74 -5.43 -24.02
N GLY A 50 -3.46 -6.10 -22.90
CA GLY A 50 -2.12 -6.62 -22.61
C GLY A 50 -1.91 -8.08 -23.05
N GLY A 51 -0.83 -8.35 -23.78
CA GLY A 51 -0.39 -9.69 -24.18
C GLY A 51 0.13 -10.56 -23.02
N PRO A 52 0.44 -11.85 -23.24
CA PRO A 52 0.82 -12.80 -22.18
C PRO A 52 2.18 -12.53 -21.54
N LEU A 53 3.05 -11.73 -22.18
CA LEU A 53 4.40 -11.42 -21.71
C LEU A 53 4.47 -10.15 -20.85
N VAL A 54 3.32 -9.55 -20.52
CA VAL A 54 3.27 -8.36 -19.67
C VAL A 54 3.81 -8.69 -18.29
N SER A 55 4.84 -7.93 -17.88
CA SER A 55 5.48 -8.02 -16.57
C SER A 55 5.23 -6.78 -15.71
N ASN A 56 4.85 -5.66 -16.31
CA ASN A 56 4.58 -4.41 -15.63
C ASN A 56 3.24 -3.83 -16.09
N VAL A 57 2.26 -3.75 -15.18
CA VAL A 57 0.95 -3.15 -15.44
C VAL A 57 0.85 -1.84 -14.66
N ILE A 58 0.49 -0.77 -15.37
CA ILE A 58 0.14 0.51 -14.78
C ILE A 58 -1.22 0.93 -15.32
N ILE A 59 -2.19 1.06 -14.43
CA ILE A 59 -3.48 1.65 -14.75
C ILE A 59 -3.63 2.89 -13.88
N PHE A 60 -3.95 4.01 -14.51
CA PHE A 60 -4.12 5.27 -13.81
C PHE A 60 -5.36 6.02 -14.27
N GLN A 61 -5.89 6.92 -13.42
CA GLN A 61 -7.01 7.80 -13.76
C GLN A 61 -8.16 7.03 -14.43
N SER A 62 -8.58 5.95 -13.79
CA SER A 62 -9.57 4.99 -14.31
C SER A 62 -10.67 4.76 -13.28
N GLN A 63 -11.81 4.19 -13.68
CA GLN A 63 -12.95 3.97 -12.77
C GLN A 63 -13.11 2.49 -12.41
N ILE A 64 -12.10 1.91 -11.77
CA ILE A 64 -12.03 0.50 -11.36
C ILE A 64 -12.51 0.38 -9.92
N ARG A 65 -13.81 0.57 -9.70
CA ARG A 65 -14.39 0.54 -8.34
C ARG A 65 -14.13 -0.78 -7.59
N ASN A 66 -14.07 -1.91 -8.32
CA ASN A 66 -13.89 -3.24 -7.75
C ASN A 66 -12.80 -4.01 -8.51
N ILE A 67 -12.01 -4.81 -7.77
CA ILE A 67 -11.11 -5.81 -8.34
C ILE A 67 -11.65 -7.21 -8.02
N PRO A 68 -12.25 -7.92 -9.00
CA PRO A 68 -12.74 -9.28 -8.81
C PRO A 68 -11.65 -10.32 -8.58
N ASP A 69 -12.04 -11.50 -8.10
CA ASP A 69 -11.16 -12.65 -7.98
C ASP A 69 -10.48 -13.01 -9.30
N ARG A 70 -9.20 -13.42 -9.21
CA ARG A 70 -8.40 -13.93 -10.33
C ARG A 70 -8.27 -12.94 -11.50
N SER A 71 -8.50 -11.64 -11.28
CA SER A 71 -8.43 -10.60 -12.32
C SER A 71 -7.12 -10.64 -13.11
N PHE A 72 -6.00 -10.94 -12.44
CA PHE A 72 -4.67 -10.93 -13.05
C PHE A 72 -4.10 -12.34 -13.31
N LEU A 73 -4.94 -13.39 -13.26
CA LEU A 73 -4.49 -14.79 -13.34
C LEU A 73 -3.69 -15.09 -14.61
N LYS A 74 -4.02 -14.43 -15.72
CA LYS A 74 -3.30 -14.59 -16.99
C LYS A 74 -1.83 -14.15 -16.94
N TYR A 75 -1.43 -13.39 -15.93
CA TYR A 75 -0.07 -12.92 -15.71
C TYR A 75 0.62 -13.58 -14.51
N ASN A 76 0.10 -14.70 -14.00
CA ASN A 76 0.58 -15.36 -12.79
C ASN A 76 2.07 -15.76 -12.79
N ARG A 77 2.68 -15.92 -13.97
CA ARG A 77 4.09 -16.27 -14.15
C ARG A 77 4.98 -15.10 -14.57
N THR A 78 4.40 -13.99 -15.01
CA THR A 78 5.13 -12.89 -15.65
C THR A 78 5.05 -11.58 -14.88
N LEU A 79 3.96 -11.35 -14.14
CA LEU A 79 3.73 -10.06 -13.48
C LEU A 79 4.73 -9.85 -12.34
N VAL A 80 5.51 -8.79 -12.46
CA VAL A 80 6.51 -8.35 -11.47
C VAL A 80 6.04 -7.08 -10.77
N SER A 81 5.36 -6.19 -11.49
CA SER A 81 4.88 -4.91 -10.98
C SER A 81 3.43 -4.66 -11.40
N LEU A 82 2.58 -4.32 -10.43
CA LEU A 82 1.20 -3.91 -10.64
C LEU A 82 0.96 -2.59 -9.92
N ASN A 83 0.60 -1.55 -10.66
CA ASN A 83 0.26 -0.24 -10.11
C ASN A 83 -1.13 0.20 -10.59
N LEU A 84 -2.04 0.42 -9.64
CA LEU A 84 -3.41 0.90 -9.87
C LEU A 84 -3.58 2.23 -9.13
N LEU A 85 -3.12 3.30 -9.75
CA LEU A 85 -3.06 4.64 -9.16
C LEU A 85 -4.32 5.43 -9.51
N ASN A 86 -4.98 6.07 -8.54
CA ASN A 86 -6.12 6.94 -8.86
C ASN A 86 -7.18 6.23 -9.72
N CYS A 87 -7.57 5.03 -9.28
CA CYS A 87 -8.49 4.15 -10.01
C CYS A 87 -9.88 4.05 -9.36
N SER A 88 -10.15 4.89 -8.35
CA SER A 88 -11.39 4.86 -7.55
C SER A 88 -11.70 3.50 -6.90
N ILE A 89 -10.68 2.67 -6.63
CA ILE A 89 -10.87 1.33 -6.05
C ILE A 89 -11.43 1.45 -4.64
N ARG A 90 -12.50 0.71 -4.37
CA ARG A 90 -13.13 0.61 -3.04
C ARG A 90 -13.07 -0.81 -2.50
N ASN A 91 -13.35 -1.79 -3.37
CA ASN A 91 -13.44 -3.18 -2.97
C ASN A 91 -12.42 -4.03 -3.74
N ILE A 92 -11.65 -4.82 -3.02
CA ILE A 92 -10.71 -5.80 -3.57
C ILE A 92 -11.15 -7.16 -3.03
N SER A 93 -11.50 -8.07 -3.94
CA SER A 93 -11.90 -9.43 -3.57
C SER A 93 -10.71 -10.23 -3.02
N ASP A 94 -10.98 -11.23 -2.19
CA ASP A 94 -9.96 -12.01 -1.48
C ASP A 94 -8.97 -12.70 -2.42
N GLY A 95 -9.47 -13.20 -3.54
CA GLY A 95 -8.69 -13.83 -4.59
C GLY A 95 -8.25 -12.88 -5.70
N ALA A 96 -8.35 -11.56 -5.52
CA ALA A 96 -8.03 -10.59 -6.58
C ALA A 96 -6.62 -10.76 -7.16
N PHE A 97 -5.65 -11.05 -6.29
CA PHE A 97 -4.23 -11.25 -6.62
C PHE A 97 -3.80 -12.72 -6.63
N HIS A 98 -4.77 -13.65 -6.72
CA HIS A 98 -4.51 -15.08 -6.68
C HIS A 98 -3.50 -15.51 -7.76
N GLY A 99 -2.51 -16.31 -7.34
CA GLY A 99 -1.49 -16.87 -8.24
C GLY A 99 -0.32 -15.94 -8.60
N LEU A 100 -0.32 -14.66 -8.18
CA LEU A 100 0.73 -13.69 -8.52
C LEU A 100 2.02 -13.88 -7.69
N ARG A 101 2.65 -15.06 -7.76
CA ARG A 101 3.81 -15.43 -6.93
C ARG A 101 5.09 -14.68 -7.28
N THR A 102 5.18 -14.17 -8.50
CA THR A 102 6.32 -13.40 -9.02
C THR A 102 6.24 -11.90 -8.73
N LEU A 103 5.10 -11.43 -8.21
CA LEU A 103 4.86 -10.00 -7.98
C LEU A 103 5.79 -9.48 -6.89
N LYS A 104 6.57 -8.44 -7.23
CA LYS A 104 7.51 -7.77 -6.32
C LYS A 104 7.02 -6.40 -5.88
N LYS A 105 6.21 -5.73 -6.70
CA LYS A 105 5.72 -4.37 -6.44
C LYS A 105 4.21 -4.31 -6.63
N LEU A 106 3.51 -3.86 -5.59
CA LEU A 106 2.08 -3.61 -5.61
C LEU A 106 1.81 -2.16 -5.19
N GLY A 107 1.27 -1.36 -6.11
CA GLY A 107 0.83 0.00 -5.86
C GLY A 107 -0.68 0.11 -5.98
N LEU A 108 -1.31 0.63 -4.93
CA LEU A 108 -2.75 0.86 -4.82
C LEU A 108 -3.04 2.26 -4.27
N SER A 109 -2.12 3.21 -4.45
CA SER A 109 -2.24 4.55 -3.90
C SER A 109 -3.31 5.40 -4.59
N HIS A 110 -3.76 6.43 -3.89
CA HIS A 110 -4.82 7.34 -4.36
C HIS A 110 -6.12 6.60 -4.71
N ASN A 111 -6.54 5.66 -3.87
CA ASN A 111 -7.83 4.98 -4.02
C ASN A 111 -8.71 5.26 -2.79
N TYR A 112 -9.82 4.54 -2.66
CA TYR A 112 -10.79 4.68 -1.57
C TYR A 112 -10.84 3.41 -0.71
N ILE A 113 -9.70 2.75 -0.52
CA ILE A 113 -9.59 1.52 0.27
C ILE A 113 -9.73 1.88 1.76
N THR A 114 -10.58 1.17 2.49
CA THR A 114 -10.90 1.47 3.90
C THR A 114 -10.30 0.48 4.90
N SER A 115 -9.98 -0.73 4.45
CA SER A 115 -9.36 -1.78 5.26
C SER A 115 -8.39 -2.62 4.42
N VAL A 116 -7.43 -3.26 5.07
CA VAL A 116 -6.47 -4.17 4.44
C VAL A 116 -6.66 -5.58 4.99
N ARG A 117 -6.88 -6.52 4.07
CA ARG A 117 -7.19 -7.92 4.38
C ARG A 117 -6.00 -8.84 4.15
N ASP A 118 -5.88 -9.88 4.98
CA ASP A 118 -4.80 -10.86 4.91
C ASP A 118 -4.82 -11.69 3.63
N GLN A 119 -6.01 -12.05 3.14
CA GLN A 119 -6.20 -12.89 1.97
C GLN A 119 -5.62 -12.30 0.68
N TRP A 120 -5.59 -10.97 0.55
CA TRP A 120 -5.03 -10.30 -0.62
C TRP A 120 -3.56 -10.68 -0.86
N PHE A 121 -2.83 -10.98 0.21
CA PHE A 121 -1.40 -11.25 0.18
C PHE A 121 -1.06 -12.74 0.22
N PHE A 122 -2.05 -13.64 0.23
CA PHE A 122 -1.83 -15.08 0.43
C PHE A 122 -0.82 -15.72 -0.54
N ASN A 123 -0.78 -15.27 -1.80
CA ASN A 123 0.20 -15.75 -2.79
C ASN A 123 1.34 -14.78 -3.10
N LEU A 124 1.36 -13.59 -2.49
CA LEU A 124 2.32 -12.52 -2.77
C LEU A 124 3.66 -12.72 -2.03
N THR A 125 4.18 -13.94 -2.09
CA THR A 125 5.38 -14.39 -1.35
C THR A 125 6.68 -13.70 -1.78
N SER A 126 6.71 -13.09 -2.97
CA SER A 126 7.87 -12.33 -3.49
C SER A 126 7.73 -10.82 -3.32
N LEU A 127 6.70 -10.34 -2.63
CA LEU A 127 6.42 -8.90 -2.54
C LEU A 127 7.50 -8.18 -1.73
N GLU A 128 8.10 -7.16 -2.33
CA GLU A 128 9.17 -6.35 -1.74
C GLU A 128 8.72 -4.92 -1.46
N GLN A 129 7.75 -4.41 -2.23
CA GLN A 129 7.26 -3.04 -2.11
C GLN A 129 5.73 -3.02 -2.17
N LEU A 130 5.13 -2.38 -1.16
CA LEU A 130 3.70 -2.18 -1.06
C LEU A 130 3.40 -0.69 -0.81
N ASP A 131 2.69 -0.07 -1.73
CA ASP A 131 2.21 1.31 -1.62
C ASP A 131 0.69 1.32 -1.48
N LEU A 132 0.22 1.72 -0.31
CA LEU A 132 -1.18 1.90 0.07
C LEU A 132 -1.45 3.36 0.48
N SER A 133 -0.55 4.29 0.14
CA SER A 133 -0.66 5.69 0.51
C SER A 133 -1.88 6.37 -0.08
N HIS A 134 -2.32 7.49 0.51
CA HIS A 134 -3.46 8.26 0.01
C HIS A 134 -4.72 7.41 -0.18
N ASN A 135 -5.11 6.69 0.87
CA ASN A 135 -6.33 5.90 0.92
C ASN A 135 -7.16 6.33 2.15
N LEU A 136 -8.16 5.52 2.52
CA LEU A 136 -9.02 5.74 3.68
C LEU A 136 -8.83 4.63 4.72
N ILE A 137 -7.66 3.99 4.75
CA ILE A 137 -7.42 2.78 5.54
C ILE A 137 -7.47 3.15 7.02
N SER A 138 -8.41 2.55 7.74
CA SER A 138 -8.55 2.70 9.19
C SER A 138 -8.19 1.42 9.95
N THR A 139 -8.23 0.27 9.28
CA THR A 139 -7.93 -1.04 9.87
C THR A 139 -7.05 -1.90 8.96
N ILE A 140 -6.13 -2.65 9.57
CA ILE A 140 -5.28 -3.65 8.91
C ILE A 140 -5.42 -4.94 9.71
N GLU A 141 -5.75 -6.05 9.04
CA GLU A 141 -5.86 -7.34 9.70
C GLU A 141 -4.50 -7.79 10.30
N PRO A 142 -4.47 -8.35 11.52
CA PRO A 142 -3.21 -8.58 12.25
C PRO A 142 -2.19 -9.47 11.54
N THR A 143 -2.67 -10.43 10.74
CA THR A 143 -1.88 -11.47 10.08
C THR A 143 -1.33 -11.04 8.70
N VAL A 144 -1.71 -9.85 8.20
CA VAL A 144 -1.26 -9.33 6.89
C VAL A 144 0.26 -9.36 6.78
N PHE A 145 0.95 -8.85 7.80
CA PHE A 145 2.40 -8.69 7.77
C PHE A 145 3.16 -10.00 7.96
N GLU A 146 2.53 -11.05 8.51
CA GLU A 146 3.12 -12.39 8.61
C GLU A 146 3.35 -13.03 7.23
N LYS A 147 2.53 -12.66 6.23
CA LYS A 147 2.64 -13.17 4.85
C LYS A 147 3.69 -12.43 4.04
N LEU A 148 4.08 -11.23 4.46
CA LEU A 148 4.91 -10.29 3.71
C LEU A 148 6.38 -10.32 4.17
N GLN A 149 6.95 -11.53 4.30
CA GLN A 149 8.30 -11.74 4.88
C GLN A 149 9.44 -11.10 4.08
N ARG A 150 9.24 -10.85 2.77
CA ARG A 150 10.23 -10.22 1.88
C ARG A 150 10.03 -8.72 1.71
N LEU A 151 9.05 -8.15 2.40
CA LEU A 151 8.71 -6.74 2.25
C LEU A 151 9.83 -5.87 2.81
N LYS A 152 10.33 -4.97 1.96
CA LYS A 152 11.38 -4.01 2.29
C LYS A 152 10.82 -2.61 2.46
N ARG A 153 9.75 -2.28 1.74
CA ARG A 153 9.16 -0.94 1.71
C ARG A 153 7.65 -1.02 1.85
N LEU A 154 7.13 -0.33 2.85
CA LEU A 154 5.71 -0.19 3.10
C LEU A 154 5.36 1.28 3.23
N ASP A 155 4.45 1.75 2.39
CA ASP A 155 3.88 3.09 2.47
C ASP A 155 2.39 3.03 2.85
N LEU A 156 2.08 3.57 4.02
CA LEU A 156 0.74 3.73 4.59
C LEU A 156 0.45 5.22 4.84
N SER A 157 1.23 6.13 4.27
CA SER A 157 1.03 7.57 4.49
C SER A 157 -0.35 8.05 3.99
N GLU A 158 -0.84 9.14 4.57
CA GLU A 158 -2.11 9.77 4.18
C GLU A 158 -3.28 8.78 4.20
N ASN A 159 -3.50 8.19 5.38
CA ASN A 159 -4.57 7.22 5.66
C ASN A 159 -5.30 7.60 6.96
N ARG A 160 -6.15 6.71 7.47
CA ARG A 160 -6.97 6.94 8.68
C ARG A 160 -6.61 6.00 9.83
N LEU A 161 -5.36 5.53 9.87
CA LEU A 161 -4.89 4.64 10.93
C LEU A 161 -4.83 5.40 12.25
N THR A 162 -5.43 4.82 13.28
CA THR A 162 -5.42 5.37 14.65
C THR A 162 -4.46 4.64 15.58
N CYS A 163 -4.00 3.46 15.19
CA CYS A 163 -3.02 2.67 15.94
C CYS A 163 -2.26 1.76 14.96
N LEU A 164 -1.00 1.49 15.27
CA LEU A 164 -0.19 0.45 14.63
C LEU A 164 0.55 -0.27 15.75
N GLU A 165 0.18 -1.51 16.04
CA GLU A 165 0.78 -2.22 17.17
C GLU A 165 2.16 -2.75 16.80
N PRO A 166 3.22 -2.52 17.62
CA PRO A 166 4.56 -3.01 17.30
C PRO A 166 4.64 -4.52 17.04
N ALA A 167 3.78 -5.31 17.69
CA ALA A 167 3.69 -6.76 17.50
C ALA A 167 3.34 -7.14 16.05
N GLN A 168 2.52 -6.33 15.37
CA GLN A 168 2.14 -6.54 13.97
C GLN A 168 3.33 -6.33 13.01
N LEU A 169 4.36 -5.57 13.43
CA LEU A 169 5.53 -5.26 12.60
C LEU A 169 6.66 -6.27 12.77
N VAL A 170 6.64 -7.08 13.84
CA VAL A 170 7.67 -8.10 14.14
C VAL A 170 7.95 -9.05 12.97
N PRO A 171 6.93 -9.54 12.22
CA PRO A 171 7.19 -10.48 11.12
C PRO A 171 7.98 -9.88 9.95
N MET A 172 8.02 -8.56 9.79
CA MET A 172 8.72 -7.88 8.69
C MET A 172 10.16 -7.52 9.09
N SER A 173 10.94 -8.52 9.51
CA SER A 173 12.32 -8.31 9.99
C SER A 173 13.27 -7.71 8.93
N GLY A 174 12.92 -7.80 7.65
CA GLY A 174 13.66 -7.22 6.52
C GLY A 174 13.19 -5.83 6.08
N LEU A 175 12.27 -5.19 6.81
CA LEU A 175 11.71 -3.89 6.43
C LEU A 175 12.78 -2.80 6.53
N GLU A 176 13.09 -2.17 5.40
CA GLU A 176 14.06 -1.08 5.31
C GLU A 176 13.38 0.29 5.51
N LYS A 177 12.13 0.43 5.06
CA LYS A 177 11.43 1.71 5.06
C LYS A 177 9.94 1.52 5.36
N LEU A 178 9.47 2.20 6.40
CA LEU A 178 8.06 2.30 6.78
C LEU A 178 7.64 3.77 6.78
N LEU A 179 6.66 4.12 5.95
CA LEU A 179 6.07 5.46 5.88
C LEU A 179 4.63 5.41 6.39
N PHE A 180 4.29 6.31 7.32
CA PHE A 180 2.99 6.36 7.97
C PHE A 180 2.55 7.79 8.35
N SER A 181 3.23 8.80 7.81
CA SER A 181 2.86 10.22 7.98
C SER A 181 1.44 10.48 7.49
N GLY A 182 0.78 11.53 7.99
CA GLY A 182 -0.60 11.85 7.55
C GLY A 182 -1.65 10.85 8.05
N ASN A 183 -1.38 10.11 9.12
CA ASN A 183 -2.36 9.28 9.82
C ASN A 183 -2.70 9.91 11.19
N PRO A 184 -3.96 9.82 11.65
CA PRO A 184 -4.38 10.27 12.97
C PRO A 184 -3.98 9.28 14.08
N LEU A 185 -2.71 8.89 14.12
CA LEU A 185 -2.20 7.89 15.07
C LEU A 185 -2.33 8.39 16.51
N THR A 186 -2.99 7.58 17.32
CA THR A 186 -3.07 7.75 18.77
C THR A 186 -2.17 6.71 19.43
N PHE A 187 -1.15 7.18 20.14
CA PHE A 187 -0.27 6.28 20.88
C PHE A 187 -0.92 5.94 22.22
N ARG A 188 -1.52 4.75 22.33
CA ARG A 188 -1.92 4.22 23.64
C ARG A 188 -0.71 3.56 24.29
N CYS A 189 -0.10 4.24 25.25
CA CYS A 189 0.90 3.63 26.11
C CYS A 189 0.21 2.57 26.99
N ARG A 190 0.20 1.30 26.57
CA ARG A 190 -0.14 0.17 27.46
C ARG A 190 1.05 -0.09 28.38
N GLY A 191 1.22 0.78 29.36
CA GLY A 191 1.96 0.48 30.58
C GLY A 191 0.95 0.37 31.71
N THR A 192 0.91 -0.76 32.42
CA THR A 192 0.53 -0.67 33.82
C THR A 192 1.64 0.15 34.48
N VAL A 193 1.30 1.34 34.99
CA VAL A 193 2.15 1.96 36.01
C VAL A 193 2.07 1.00 37.18
N SER A 194 3.00 0.05 37.24
CA SER A 194 3.30 -0.62 38.49
C SER A 194 3.87 0.48 39.36
N ILE A 195 3.00 1.13 40.12
CA ILE A 195 3.42 1.81 41.33
C ILE A 195 4.01 0.68 42.17
N LEU A 196 5.30 0.43 42.03
CA LEU A 196 6.08 -0.07 43.15
C LEU A 196 5.69 0.88 44.26
N GLN A 197 4.89 0.40 45.21
CA GLN A 197 4.60 1.14 46.43
C GLN A 197 5.96 1.66 46.90
N LEU A 198 6.18 2.96 46.74
CA LEU A 198 7.23 3.65 47.45
C LEU A 198 6.73 3.68 48.89
N SER A 199 6.86 2.54 49.56
CA SER A 199 6.82 2.46 51.00
C SER A 199 7.95 3.36 51.48
N LEU A 200 7.59 4.60 51.79
CA LEU A 200 8.39 5.46 52.62
C LEU A 200 8.69 4.67 53.90
N ASN A 201 9.98 4.38 54.10
CA ASN A 201 10.61 3.98 55.35
C ASN A 201 10.20 2.64 55.99
N LYS A 202 11.09 1.64 55.96
CA LYS A 202 12.19 1.46 56.95
C LYS A 202 12.78 0.05 56.84
N LYS A 203 14.10 -0.02 56.66
CA LYS A 203 15.05 -1.02 57.20
C LYS A 203 14.57 -2.48 57.32
N ARG A 204 15.09 -3.39 56.47
CA ARG A 204 16.02 -4.47 56.90
C ARG A 204 16.40 -5.42 55.75
N LYS A 205 17.72 -5.57 55.60
CA LYS A 205 18.52 -6.60 54.91
C LYS A 205 17.87 -8.00 54.86
N LYS A 206 17.91 -8.69 53.72
CA LYS A 206 18.91 -9.73 53.31
C LYS A 206 18.31 -10.64 52.22
N LYS A 207 19.09 -10.85 51.14
CA LYS A 207 19.18 -12.05 50.27
C LYS A 207 17.90 -12.85 49.99
N GLU A 208 17.34 -12.67 48.79
CA GLU A 208 16.62 -13.62 47.91
C GLU A 208 15.75 -12.75 46.97
N LYS A 209 15.85 -12.72 45.64
CA LYS A 209 16.20 -13.71 44.63
C LYS A 209 16.98 -13.04 43.49
N LYS A 210 18.18 -13.54 43.22
CA LYS A 210 18.74 -13.55 41.87
C LYS A 210 17.84 -14.46 41.02
N LYS A 211 16.95 -13.90 40.20
CA LYS A 211 16.51 -14.50 38.93
C LYS A 211 15.60 -13.51 38.19
N GLN A 212 15.87 -13.36 36.90
CA GLN A 212 15.17 -12.52 35.91
C GLN A 212 15.53 -11.03 35.86
N ILE A 213 16.81 -10.75 35.65
CA ILE A 213 17.21 -9.61 34.81
C ILE A 213 18.04 -10.22 33.67
N ASN A 214 17.35 -10.77 32.67
CA ASN A 214 17.89 -11.15 31.37
C ASN A 214 16.70 -11.52 30.47
N LYS A 215 16.02 -10.48 29.99
CA LYS A 215 15.14 -10.45 28.79
C LYS A 215 14.55 -9.03 28.67
N LEU A 216 15.40 -8.00 28.67
CA LEU A 216 15.01 -6.76 28.01
C LEU A 216 15.34 -6.96 26.53
N SER A 217 14.29 -7.17 25.74
CA SER A 217 14.35 -7.05 24.28
C SER A 217 14.79 -5.62 23.88
N PRO A 218 15.29 -5.40 22.65
CA PRO A 218 16.04 -4.19 22.30
C PRO A 218 15.18 -2.92 22.18
N PHE A 219 13.89 -2.96 22.46
CA PHE A 219 12.97 -1.83 22.28
C PHE A 219 12.93 -0.91 23.51
N LYS A 220 14.10 -0.45 23.93
CA LYS A 220 14.22 0.87 24.59
C LYS A 220 14.53 1.87 23.48
N ARG A 221 13.52 2.47 22.86
CA ARG A 221 13.68 3.70 22.09
C ARG A 221 12.36 4.45 21.95
N VAL A 222 12.26 5.48 22.78
CA VAL A 222 11.62 6.80 22.59
C VAL A 222 10.81 6.92 21.30
N CYS A 223 9.48 7.03 21.44
CA CYS A 223 8.62 7.56 20.39
C CYS A 223 8.85 9.07 20.30
N TYR A 224 9.53 9.53 19.26
CA TYR A 224 9.58 10.95 18.92
C TYR A 224 8.32 11.31 18.12
N ASN A 225 7.51 12.21 18.66
CA ASN A 225 6.48 12.88 17.88
C ASN A 225 7.16 13.96 17.03
N GLY A 226 6.89 13.98 15.72
CA GLY A 226 7.45 14.93 14.76
C GLY A 226 6.96 16.37 14.91
N THR A 227 6.60 16.79 16.11
CA THR A 227 6.36 18.19 16.44
C THR A 227 7.22 18.54 17.64
N ASN A 228 8.11 19.52 17.47
CA ASN A 228 8.98 20.07 18.50
C ASN A 228 8.21 20.46 19.76
N LYS A 229 8.00 19.54 20.70
CA LYS A 229 7.86 19.80 22.14
C LYS A 229 8.33 18.57 22.90
N THR A 230 9.54 18.67 23.43
CA THR A 230 9.98 17.92 24.60
C THR A 230 8.95 18.10 25.72
N VAL A 231 8.33 17.02 26.17
CA VAL A 231 7.62 16.99 27.45
C VAL A 231 8.36 15.96 28.30
N THR A 232 8.96 16.48 29.38
CA THR A 232 9.77 15.78 30.39
C THR A 232 9.06 14.60 31.02
#